data_AF-A0A2G1Z6X6-F1
#
_entry.id   AF-A0A2G1Z6X6-F1
#
_cell.length_a   1.000
_cell.length_b   1.000
_cell.length_c   1.000
_cell.angle_alpha   90.00
_cell.angle_beta   90.00
_cell.angle_gamma   90.00
#
_symmetry.space_group_name_H-M   'P 1'
#
loop_
_entity.id
_entity.type
_entity.pdbx_description
1 polymer ?
#
loop_
_entity_poly.entity_id
_entity_poly.type
_entity_poly.pdbx_seq_one_letter_code
_entity_poly.pdbx_strand_id
1 'polypeptide(L)'
;MSFNYASYQPKGDKKNSEFFDEFRQKIYARRQESGIEDLVGNMRAVVTQVEPGTSMATMVEFYLMTPYRYSGSYIGATHKFYVLHNTAETPALILMEPLSVDFKEYILRINKMYPLSRAAPHTRYVGEIYATRDLAMTRSVLEEQSVRFEYAEDVENPFYANDGFLFTMPSDFTGNRVGYSSLDMNDPDSLGLGGKFALTAAEQAELAAAAAFGEASGVTSLLLGIDHLASRILAPDREDAILEFLTQVPYYFWGAYNISEMNSSTNVNRNGSVTDDKHSPAKVFTANNTPSFVNSFENLPMPTETFVRNFGRRLHHVALEVKDGDHASGEKNVDFVVAALREKGIAFLAHVVGECRDEPNLKQIFSKHSKNTILITEYVERCHGFDGFFTRDNVAALTQAAGQDEQYQHGQVFD
;
A
#
# COMPACT_ATOMS: atom_id res chain seq x y z
N MET A 1 10.07 -22.92 7.92
CA MET A 1 11.20 -23.21 7.00
C MET A 1 11.72 -21.86 6.52
N SER A 2 13.01 -21.61 6.55
CA SER A 2 13.58 -20.36 6.03
C SER A 2 13.56 -20.37 4.50
N PHE A 3 13.14 -19.27 3.87
CA PHE A 3 13.16 -19.13 2.42
C PHE A 3 14.60 -19.15 1.89
N ASN A 4 14.87 -19.91 0.82
CA ASN A 4 16.21 -20.02 0.26
C ASN A 4 16.45 -18.96 -0.83
N TYR A 5 16.96 -17.79 -0.41
CA TYR A 5 17.27 -16.68 -1.31
C TYR A 5 18.29 -17.04 -2.40
N ALA A 6 19.31 -17.82 -2.07
CA ALA A 6 20.41 -18.14 -2.99
C ALA A 6 19.96 -18.99 -4.18
N SER A 7 18.95 -19.85 -3.98
CA SER A 7 18.40 -20.69 -5.06
C SER A 7 17.26 -20.03 -5.84
N TYR A 8 16.68 -18.95 -5.33
CA TYR A 8 15.50 -18.35 -5.94
C TYR A 8 15.84 -17.57 -7.21
N GLN A 9 15.17 -17.89 -8.30
CA GLN A 9 15.28 -17.17 -9.56
C GLN A 9 14.10 -16.22 -9.72
N PRO A 10 14.33 -14.89 -9.84
CA PRO A 10 13.27 -13.94 -10.09
C PRO A 10 12.45 -14.29 -11.33
N LYS A 11 11.13 -14.15 -11.23
CA LYS A 11 10.19 -14.36 -12.33
C LYS A 11 10.06 -13.10 -13.20
N GLY A 12 9.48 -13.26 -14.39
CA GLY A 12 9.21 -12.18 -15.34
C GLY A 12 10.33 -11.94 -16.35
N ASP A 13 10.22 -10.87 -17.12
CA ASP A 13 11.05 -10.61 -18.31
C ASP A 13 11.85 -9.30 -18.24
N LYS A 14 11.66 -8.52 -17.18
CA LYS A 14 12.42 -7.28 -17.01
C LYS A 14 13.84 -7.63 -16.54
N LYS A 15 14.83 -7.25 -17.34
CA LYS A 15 16.24 -7.31 -16.95
C LYS A 15 16.55 -6.18 -15.96
N ASN A 16 17.14 -6.52 -14.82
CA ASN A 16 17.67 -5.55 -13.86
C ASN A 16 19.14 -5.21 -14.16
N SER A 17 19.65 -4.15 -13.54
CA SER A 17 21.07 -3.82 -13.63
C SER A 17 21.96 -4.83 -12.90
N GLU A 18 23.24 -4.89 -13.28
CA GLU A 18 24.24 -5.69 -12.57
C GLU A 18 24.39 -5.23 -11.11
N PHE A 19 24.30 -3.92 -10.86
CA PHE A 19 24.29 -3.34 -9.52
C PHE A 19 23.16 -3.93 -8.68
N PHE A 20 21.94 -3.94 -9.21
CA PHE A 20 20.79 -4.49 -8.49
C PHE A 20 20.98 -5.97 -8.14
N ASP A 21 21.40 -6.79 -9.11
CA ASP A 21 21.57 -8.21 -8.88
C ASP A 21 22.71 -8.53 -7.89
N GLU A 22 23.80 -7.78 -7.94
CA GLU A 22 24.90 -7.90 -6.97
C GLU A 22 24.45 -7.52 -5.55
N PHE A 23 23.89 -6.33 -5.38
CA PHE A 23 23.58 -5.80 -4.05
C PHE A 23 22.37 -6.47 -3.41
N ARG A 24 21.41 -6.96 -4.20
CA ARG A 24 20.30 -7.76 -3.69
C ARG A 24 20.80 -9.01 -2.95
N GLN A 25 21.75 -9.74 -3.52
CA GLN A 25 22.31 -10.94 -2.89
C GLN A 25 23.13 -10.60 -1.63
N LYS A 26 23.91 -9.51 -1.68
CA LYS A 26 24.64 -9.00 -0.50
C LYS A 26 23.70 -8.60 0.63
N ILE A 27 22.57 -7.98 0.31
CA ILE A 27 21.55 -7.61 1.31
C ILE A 27 20.98 -8.86 1.97
N TYR A 28 20.63 -9.91 1.21
CA TYR A 28 20.13 -11.16 1.78
C TYR A 28 21.14 -11.82 2.72
N ALA A 29 22.42 -11.88 2.32
CA ALA A 29 23.48 -12.38 3.19
C ALA A 29 23.62 -11.51 4.46
N ARG A 30 23.63 -10.19 4.32
CA ARG A 30 23.75 -9.26 5.45
C ARG A 30 22.58 -9.38 6.43
N ARG A 31 21.35 -9.55 5.96
CA ARG A 31 20.19 -9.75 6.86
C ARG A 31 20.31 -11.03 7.68
N GLN A 32 20.80 -12.11 7.09
CA GLN A 32 21.07 -13.36 7.79
C GLN A 32 22.19 -13.17 8.83
N GLU A 33 23.31 -12.56 8.43
CA GLU A 33 24.47 -12.34 9.30
C GLU A 33 24.17 -11.39 10.47
N SER A 34 23.39 -10.33 10.22
CA SER A 34 23.02 -9.33 11.22
C SER A 34 21.83 -9.72 12.09
N GLY A 35 21.14 -10.83 11.77
CA GLY A 35 19.97 -11.32 12.50
C GLY A 35 18.65 -10.61 12.17
N ILE A 36 18.62 -9.64 11.23
CA ILE A 36 17.38 -8.98 10.79
C ILE A 36 16.35 -9.99 10.28
N GLU A 37 16.81 -11.03 9.57
CA GLU A 37 15.95 -12.08 9.01
C GLU A 37 15.12 -12.80 10.07
N ASP A 38 15.65 -12.92 11.28
CA ASP A 38 14.98 -13.56 12.41
C ASP A 38 14.28 -12.53 13.31
N LEU A 39 14.81 -11.32 13.40
CA LEU A 39 14.36 -10.28 14.32
C LEU A 39 13.06 -9.63 13.86
N VAL A 40 12.93 -9.37 12.56
CA VAL A 40 11.78 -8.72 11.93
C VAL A 40 10.86 -9.78 11.34
N GLY A 41 9.56 -9.69 11.64
CA GLY A 41 8.53 -10.61 11.18
C GLY A 41 7.62 -10.01 10.10
N ASN A 42 6.41 -10.57 10.01
CA ASN A 42 5.42 -10.19 9.03
C ASN A 42 4.89 -8.76 9.25
N MET A 43 4.31 -8.18 8.20
CA MET A 43 3.52 -6.95 8.31
C MET A 43 2.36 -7.18 9.28
N ARG A 44 2.17 -6.25 10.22
CA ARG A 44 1.11 -6.28 11.24
C ARG A 44 0.14 -5.12 11.15
N ALA A 45 0.53 -4.01 10.52
CA ALA A 45 -0.41 -2.94 10.23
C ALA A 45 0.01 -2.13 9.00
N VAL A 46 -0.97 -1.43 8.42
CA VAL A 46 -0.75 -0.34 7.47
C VAL A 46 -1.28 0.96 8.07
N VAL A 47 -0.61 2.08 7.80
CA VAL A 47 -0.94 3.38 8.38
C VAL A 47 -1.29 4.37 7.28
N THR A 48 -2.47 4.99 7.40
CA THR A 48 -2.93 6.04 6.48
C THR A 48 -3.32 7.27 7.29
N GLN A 49 -2.88 8.44 6.85
CA GLN A 49 -3.32 9.73 7.38
C GLN A 49 -4.31 10.38 6.40
N VAL A 50 -5.33 11.05 6.94
CA VAL A 50 -6.35 11.77 6.18
C VAL A 50 -6.51 13.21 6.68
N GLU A 51 -7.24 14.03 5.93
CA GLU A 51 -7.57 15.40 6.33
C GLU A 51 -8.33 15.46 7.67
N PRO A 52 -8.11 16.49 8.49
CA PRO A 52 -8.92 16.76 9.68
C PRO A 52 -10.42 16.79 9.36
N GLY A 53 -11.23 16.08 10.17
CA GLY A 53 -12.67 15.96 9.98
C GLY A 53 -13.12 14.92 8.94
N THR A 54 -12.22 14.12 8.36
CA THR A 54 -12.58 13.14 7.31
C THR A 54 -12.51 11.68 7.74
N SER A 55 -12.08 11.37 8.98
CA SER A 55 -11.94 9.98 9.44
C SER A 55 -13.22 9.16 9.36
N MET A 56 -14.36 9.73 9.77
CA MET A 56 -15.64 9.03 9.71
C MET A 56 -16.06 8.66 8.28
N ALA A 57 -15.97 9.62 7.35
CA ALA A 57 -16.24 9.37 5.93
C ALA A 57 -15.27 8.32 5.34
N THR A 58 -14.01 8.33 5.78
CA THR A 58 -13.00 7.34 5.40
C THR A 58 -13.35 5.94 5.92
N MET A 59 -13.75 5.82 7.19
CA MET A 59 -14.15 4.53 7.78
C MET A 59 -15.42 3.98 7.13
N VAL A 60 -16.39 4.85 6.78
CA VAL A 60 -17.57 4.45 5.99
C VAL A 60 -17.16 3.90 4.63
N GLU A 61 -16.25 4.58 3.92
CA GLU A 61 -15.71 4.08 2.65
C GLU A 61 -15.00 2.73 2.82
N PHE A 62 -14.20 2.56 3.89
CA PHE A 62 -13.58 1.28 4.20
C PHE A 62 -14.59 0.17 4.49
N TYR A 63 -15.70 0.46 5.17
CA TYR A 63 -16.75 -0.53 5.41
C TYR A 63 -17.43 -1.01 4.12
N LEU A 64 -17.58 -0.11 3.15
CA LEU A 64 -18.19 -0.42 1.86
C LEU A 64 -17.23 -1.19 0.96
N MET A 65 -15.96 -0.79 0.93
CA MET A 65 -15.00 -1.23 -0.09
C MET A 65 -14.01 -2.28 0.39
N THR A 66 -13.98 -2.58 1.69
CA THR A 66 -12.96 -3.45 2.29
C THR A 66 -13.56 -4.34 3.37
N PRO A 67 -12.88 -5.43 3.79
CA PRO A 67 -13.35 -6.25 4.89
C PRO A 67 -13.00 -5.67 6.28
N TYR A 68 -12.35 -4.51 6.35
CA TYR A 68 -11.90 -3.92 7.61
C TYR A 68 -13.04 -3.31 8.43
N ARG A 69 -13.05 -3.57 9.73
CA ARG A 69 -14.07 -3.11 10.69
C ARG A 69 -13.43 -2.44 11.90
N TYR A 70 -14.06 -1.37 12.39
CA TYR A 70 -13.62 -0.59 13.53
C TYR A 70 -13.49 -1.43 14.80
N SER A 71 -12.36 -1.29 15.49
CA SER A 71 -12.05 -1.98 16.75
C SER A 71 -11.75 -1.05 17.91
N GLY A 72 -11.26 0.18 17.66
CA GLY A 72 -10.99 1.14 18.72
C GLY A 72 -10.63 2.52 18.21
N SER A 73 -10.83 3.54 19.06
CA SER A 73 -10.42 4.92 18.79
C SER A 73 -9.74 5.59 19.97
N TYR A 74 -8.70 6.36 19.65
CA TYR A 74 -7.80 6.98 20.60
C TYR A 74 -7.47 8.40 20.17
N ILE A 75 -7.23 9.27 21.14
CA ILE A 75 -6.79 10.63 20.91
C ILE A 75 -5.44 10.85 21.58
N GLY A 76 -4.42 11.07 20.75
CA GLY A 76 -3.08 11.45 21.19
C GLY A 76 -2.94 12.97 21.30
N ALA A 77 -1.69 13.43 21.42
CA ALA A 77 -1.40 14.86 21.52
C ALA A 77 -1.69 15.64 20.24
N THR A 78 -1.53 15.02 19.06
CA THR A 78 -1.60 15.69 17.76
C THR A 78 -2.62 15.07 16.80
N HIS A 79 -3.03 13.82 17.02
CA HIS A 79 -3.92 13.08 16.13
C HIS A 79 -5.00 12.32 16.89
N LYS A 80 -6.13 12.07 16.22
CA LYS A 80 -7.00 10.94 16.50
C LYS A 80 -6.51 9.72 15.73
N PHE A 81 -6.69 8.56 16.32
CA PHE A 81 -6.37 7.27 15.75
C PHE A 81 -7.62 6.40 15.75
N TYR A 82 -7.82 5.66 14.67
CA TYR A 82 -8.85 4.65 14.54
C TYR A 82 -8.18 3.37 14.07
N VAL A 83 -8.41 2.28 14.79
CA VAL A 83 -7.89 0.97 14.44
C VAL A 83 -9.02 0.15 13.83
N LEU A 84 -8.74 -0.49 12.70
CA LEU A 84 -9.65 -1.36 12.01
C LEU A 84 -8.98 -2.71 11.71
N HIS A 85 -9.76 -3.79 11.75
CA HIS A 85 -9.30 -5.16 11.54
C HIS A 85 -10.15 -5.88 10.51
N ASN A 86 -9.51 -6.78 9.76
CA ASN A 86 -10.17 -7.78 8.93
C ASN A 86 -10.22 -9.11 9.69
N THR A 87 -9.07 -9.78 9.83
CA THR A 87 -8.89 -10.94 10.72
C THR A 87 -7.68 -10.72 11.63
N ALA A 88 -7.48 -11.60 12.62
CA ALA A 88 -6.37 -11.51 13.56
C ALA A 88 -4.99 -11.78 12.93
N GLU A 89 -4.99 -12.49 11.80
CA GLU A 89 -3.82 -12.94 11.06
C GLU A 89 -3.38 -11.94 9.98
N THR A 90 -4.30 -11.12 9.47
CA THR A 90 -4.02 -10.06 8.49
C THR A 90 -3.55 -8.76 9.16
N PRO A 91 -2.79 -7.88 8.46
CA PRO A 91 -2.41 -6.58 9.02
C PRO A 91 -3.64 -5.76 9.43
N ALA A 92 -3.55 -5.02 10.53
CA ALA A 92 -4.54 -4.00 10.89
C ALA A 92 -4.44 -2.76 9.99
N LEU A 93 -5.48 -1.94 9.97
CA LEU A 93 -5.46 -0.61 9.37
C LEU A 93 -5.52 0.44 10.48
N ILE A 94 -4.48 1.26 10.59
CA ILE A 94 -4.43 2.41 11.49
C ILE A 94 -4.70 3.68 10.67
N LEU A 95 -5.83 4.32 10.94
CA LEU A 95 -6.22 5.58 10.34
C LEU A 95 -5.89 6.72 11.30
N MET A 96 -5.14 7.72 10.83
CA MET A 96 -4.76 8.90 11.60
C MET A 96 -5.44 10.14 11.05
N GLU A 97 -5.91 11.01 11.94
CA GLU A 97 -6.50 12.31 11.61
C GLU A 97 -5.86 13.39 12.49
N PRO A 98 -5.17 14.41 11.92
CA PRO A 98 -4.63 15.50 12.72
C PRO A 98 -5.73 16.25 13.47
N LEU A 99 -5.46 16.64 14.72
CA LEU A 99 -6.39 17.41 15.55
C LEU A 99 -6.58 18.86 15.07
N SER A 100 -5.69 19.34 14.22
CA SER A 100 -5.71 20.71 13.69
C SER A 100 -5.35 20.74 12.21
N VAL A 101 -6.09 21.54 11.44
CA VAL A 101 -5.79 21.87 10.03
C VAL A 101 -4.45 22.58 9.87
N ASP A 102 -3.97 23.23 10.93
CA ASP A 102 -2.71 23.97 10.95
C ASP A 102 -1.52 23.12 11.42
N PHE A 103 -1.71 21.82 11.65
CA PHE A 103 -0.62 20.91 12.02
C PHE A 103 0.44 20.87 10.90
N LYS A 104 1.72 21.03 11.23
CA LYS A 104 2.80 21.18 10.23
C LYS A 104 3.88 20.13 10.39
N GLU A 105 3.76 19.06 9.66
CA GLU A 105 4.75 17.98 9.60
C GLU A 105 5.26 17.74 8.16
N TYR A 106 6.08 16.70 8.01
CA TYR A 106 6.58 16.22 6.71
C TYR A 106 5.48 16.04 5.65
N ILE A 107 4.38 15.35 5.98
CA ILE A 107 3.29 15.02 5.03
C ILE A 107 2.69 16.29 4.41
N LEU A 108 2.33 17.26 5.25
CA LEU A 108 1.82 18.55 4.79
C LEU A 108 2.81 19.28 3.89
N ARG A 109 4.10 19.28 4.26
CA ARG A 109 5.14 19.99 3.50
C ARG A 109 5.34 19.33 2.13
N ILE A 110 5.47 18.01 2.07
CA ILE A 110 5.72 17.31 0.82
C ILE A 110 4.50 17.36 -0.10
N ASN A 111 3.28 17.16 0.41
CA ASN A 111 2.07 17.19 -0.40
C ASN A 111 1.82 18.57 -1.03
N LYS A 112 2.18 19.66 -0.34
CA LYS A 112 2.07 21.02 -0.87
C LYS A 112 2.97 21.30 -2.07
N MET A 113 4.03 20.51 -2.27
CA MET A 113 4.95 20.65 -3.41
C MET A 113 4.38 20.10 -4.71
N TYR A 114 3.35 19.25 -4.64
CA TYR A 114 2.82 18.53 -5.80
C TYR A 114 1.40 19.00 -6.17
N PRO A 115 1.12 19.23 -7.48
CA PRO A 115 -0.07 19.94 -7.92
C PRO A 115 -1.38 19.25 -7.55
N LEU A 116 -1.44 17.91 -7.63
CA LEU A 116 -2.65 17.14 -7.32
C LEU A 116 -2.74 16.70 -5.85
N SER A 117 -1.64 16.76 -5.09
CA SER A 117 -1.67 16.47 -3.64
C SER A 117 -1.95 17.70 -2.79
N ARG A 118 -1.72 18.91 -3.29
CA ARG A 118 -1.85 20.14 -2.48
C ARG A 118 -3.25 20.44 -1.97
N ALA A 119 -4.29 19.87 -2.61
CA ALA A 119 -5.69 20.06 -2.24
C ALA A 119 -6.10 19.26 -0.99
N ALA A 120 -5.36 18.19 -0.69
CA ALA A 120 -5.51 17.38 0.51
C ALA A 120 -4.11 17.18 1.14
N PRO A 121 -3.55 18.26 1.73
CA PRO A 121 -2.15 18.30 2.12
C PRO A 121 -1.81 17.36 3.29
N HIS A 122 -2.75 16.97 4.13
CA HIS A 122 -2.56 16.02 5.22
C HIS A 122 -2.81 14.57 4.81
N THR A 123 -3.50 14.33 3.71
CA THR A 123 -3.80 12.98 3.25
C THR A 123 -2.59 12.29 2.61
N ARG A 124 -2.18 11.16 3.20
CA ARG A 124 -1.13 10.30 2.64
C ARG A 124 -1.15 8.92 3.27
N TYR A 125 -0.86 7.90 2.47
CA TYR A 125 -0.37 6.64 2.99
C TYR A 125 0.98 6.85 3.69
N VAL A 126 1.09 6.45 4.95
CA VAL A 126 2.30 6.71 5.75
C VAL A 126 3.31 5.60 5.59
N GLY A 127 2.87 4.34 5.64
CA GLY A 127 3.77 3.20 5.63
C GLY A 127 3.16 1.95 6.28
N GLU A 128 4.00 0.94 6.41
CA GLU A 128 3.67 -0.35 7.02
C GLU A 128 4.37 -0.52 8.37
N ILE A 129 3.78 -1.31 9.27
CA ILE A 129 4.40 -1.71 10.54
C ILE A 129 4.65 -3.22 10.49
N TYR A 130 5.88 -3.63 10.73
CA TYR A 130 6.31 -5.03 10.80
C TYR A 130 6.46 -5.47 12.25
N ALA A 131 6.22 -6.75 12.51
CA ALA A 131 6.52 -7.34 13.81
C ALA A 131 8.04 -7.24 14.08
N THR A 132 8.42 -6.99 15.33
CA THR A 132 9.78 -7.24 15.80
C THR A 132 9.75 -7.86 17.18
N ARG A 133 10.74 -8.72 17.47
CA ARG A 133 10.90 -9.31 18.80
C ARG A 133 11.65 -8.39 19.77
N ASP A 134 12.40 -7.41 19.24
CA ASP A 134 13.17 -6.45 20.04
C ASP A 134 13.41 -5.16 19.24
N LEU A 135 12.74 -4.08 19.68
CA LEU A 135 12.84 -2.75 19.05
C LEU A 135 14.23 -2.14 19.18
N ALA A 136 14.89 -2.29 20.32
CA ALA A 136 16.21 -1.68 20.56
C ALA A 136 17.28 -2.37 19.70
N MET A 137 17.22 -3.71 19.62
CA MET A 137 18.10 -4.47 18.72
C MET A 137 17.82 -4.15 17.25
N THR A 138 16.55 -4.01 16.87
CA THR A 138 16.17 -3.69 15.48
C THR A 138 16.72 -2.33 15.07
N ARG A 139 16.58 -1.32 15.94
CA ARG A 139 17.19 0.00 15.73
C ARG A 139 18.70 -0.12 15.58
N SER A 140 19.38 -0.71 16.58
CA SER A 140 20.84 -0.81 16.60
C SER A 140 21.41 -1.43 15.32
N VAL A 141 20.84 -2.57 14.90
CA VAL A 141 21.33 -3.29 13.72
C VAL A 141 21.07 -2.53 12.43
N LEU A 142 19.89 -1.90 12.28
CA LEU A 142 19.55 -1.17 11.06
C LEU A 142 20.29 0.18 10.97
N GLU A 143 20.59 0.83 12.09
CA GLU A 143 21.41 2.06 12.10
C GLU A 143 22.86 1.80 11.69
N GLU A 144 23.44 0.67 12.10
CA GLU A 144 24.75 0.21 11.59
C GLU A 144 24.74 -0.01 10.06
N GLN A 145 23.55 -0.21 9.49
CA GLN A 145 23.31 -0.37 8.06
C GLN A 145 22.84 0.92 7.37
N SER A 146 22.98 2.07 8.05
CA SER A 146 22.62 3.41 7.57
C SER A 146 21.13 3.68 7.39
N VAL A 147 20.26 2.86 8.00
CA VAL A 147 18.82 3.18 8.09
C VAL A 147 18.63 4.24 9.18
N ARG A 148 17.88 5.29 8.87
CA ARG A 148 17.62 6.40 9.80
C ARG A 148 16.25 6.26 10.44
N PHE A 149 16.16 6.51 11.74
CA PHE A 149 14.93 6.46 12.51
C PHE A 149 14.43 7.85 12.92
N GLU A 150 13.14 7.91 13.21
CA GLU A 150 12.47 9.04 13.85
C GLU A 150 12.78 9.01 15.36
N TYR A 151 13.03 10.19 15.94
CA TYR A 151 13.40 10.37 17.34
C TYR A 151 12.40 11.29 18.05
N ALA A 152 12.14 11.04 19.34
CA ALA A 152 11.08 11.73 20.08
C ALA A 152 11.29 13.26 20.14
N GLU A 153 12.54 13.70 20.18
CA GLU A 153 12.95 15.10 20.17
C GLU A 153 12.79 15.80 18.80
N ASP A 154 12.69 15.04 17.72
CA ASP A 154 12.77 15.54 16.33
C ASP A 154 11.47 15.33 15.52
N VAL A 155 10.43 14.73 16.11
CA VAL A 155 9.15 14.47 15.44
C VAL A 155 8.09 15.52 15.76
N GLU A 156 7.39 16.01 14.74
CA GLU A 156 6.18 16.81 14.98
C GLU A 156 4.97 15.93 15.36
N ASN A 157 4.91 14.69 14.86
CA ASN A 157 3.91 13.70 15.22
C ASN A 157 4.52 12.64 16.17
N PRO A 158 4.21 12.68 17.48
CA PRO A 158 4.78 11.76 18.46
C PRO A 158 4.49 10.28 18.20
N PHE A 159 3.49 9.94 17.38
CA PHE A 159 3.21 8.55 17.00
C PHE A 159 4.44 7.84 16.41
N TYR A 160 5.27 8.55 15.63
CA TYR A 160 6.44 7.97 14.98
C TYR A 160 7.57 7.60 15.96
N ALA A 161 7.52 8.10 17.19
CA ALA A 161 8.49 7.81 18.25
C ALA A 161 7.79 7.37 19.55
N ASN A 162 6.54 6.89 19.45
CA ASN A 162 5.78 6.45 20.62
C ASN A 162 6.35 5.15 21.19
N ASP A 163 6.19 4.95 22.50
CA ASP A 163 6.64 3.73 23.16
C ASP A 163 6.01 2.49 22.50
N GLY A 164 6.84 1.49 22.20
CA GLY A 164 6.41 0.27 21.50
C GLY A 164 6.33 0.39 19.98
N PHE A 165 6.68 1.55 19.41
CA PHE A 165 6.87 1.73 17.97
C PHE A 165 8.27 2.24 17.66
N LEU A 166 8.75 1.88 16.47
CA LEU A 166 9.98 2.36 15.89
C LEU A 166 9.72 2.64 14.42
N PHE A 167 9.79 3.89 13.97
CA PHE A 167 9.62 4.24 12.56
C PHE A 167 10.90 4.76 11.96
N THR A 168 11.17 4.36 10.72
CA THR A 168 12.19 5.03 9.92
C THR A 168 11.78 6.45 9.57
N MET A 169 12.76 7.29 9.29
CA MET A 169 12.54 8.50 8.50
C MET A 169 11.86 8.12 7.17
N PRO A 170 11.09 9.02 6.52
CA PRO A 170 10.55 8.76 5.19
C PRO A 170 11.66 8.38 4.21
N SER A 171 11.46 7.29 3.48
CA SER A 171 12.35 6.84 2.41
C SER A 171 12.53 7.95 1.37
N ASP A 172 13.78 8.18 0.95
CA ASP A 172 14.09 9.18 -0.07
C ASP A 172 13.51 8.80 -1.46
N PHE A 173 13.23 7.51 -1.66
CA PHE A 173 12.74 6.97 -2.94
C PHE A 173 11.21 6.82 -2.99
N THR A 174 10.54 6.63 -1.85
CA THR A 174 9.08 6.39 -1.81
C THR A 174 8.31 7.44 -1.02
N GLY A 175 8.95 8.13 -0.08
CA GLY A 175 8.31 8.99 0.91
C GLY A 175 7.41 8.23 1.90
N ASN A 176 7.50 6.90 1.94
CA ASN A 176 6.82 6.06 2.93
C ASN A 176 7.79 5.73 4.08
N ARG A 177 7.25 5.31 5.22
CA ARG A 177 8.01 4.84 6.39
C ARG A 177 7.92 3.34 6.55
N VAL A 178 8.94 2.75 7.15
CA VAL A 178 8.89 1.38 7.68
C VAL A 178 8.82 1.47 9.20
N GLY A 179 7.74 0.95 9.77
CA GLY A 179 7.52 0.83 11.20
C GLY A 179 7.85 -0.55 11.72
N TYR A 180 8.20 -0.65 13.00
CA TYR A 180 8.40 -1.89 13.74
C TYR A 180 7.66 -1.80 15.06
N SER A 181 7.06 -2.90 15.50
CA SER A 181 6.44 -2.99 16.82
C SER A 181 6.47 -4.42 17.36
N SER A 182 6.61 -4.54 18.67
CA SER A 182 6.41 -5.79 19.41
C SER A 182 5.02 -5.91 20.04
N LEU A 183 4.17 -4.90 19.85
CA LEU A 183 2.82 -4.84 20.41
C LEU A 183 1.85 -5.73 19.63
N ASP A 184 0.78 -6.18 20.29
CA ASP A 184 -0.27 -6.93 19.62
C ASP A 184 -1.24 -5.98 18.90
N MET A 185 -1.16 -5.95 17.58
CA MET A 185 -2.07 -5.15 16.77
C MET A 185 -3.54 -5.57 16.93
N ASN A 186 -3.84 -6.78 17.43
CA ASN A 186 -5.20 -7.24 17.71
C ASN A 186 -5.73 -6.79 19.07
N ASP A 187 -4.90 -6.15 19.90
CA ASP A 187 -5.29 -5.45 21.11
C ASP A 187 -5.03 -3.94 20.95
N PRO A 188 -5.97 -3.19 20.35
CA PRO A 188 -5.84 -1.75 20.17
C PRO A 188 -5.55 -0.98 21.46
N ASP A 189 -6.02 -1.47 22.62
CA ASP A 189 -5.81 -0.80 23.90
C ASP A 189 -4.33 -0.90 24.36
N SER A 190 -3.58 -1.90 23.87
CA SER A 190 -2.15 -2.05 24.14
C SER A 190 -1.26 -1.12 23.31
N LEU A 191 -1.79 -0.48 22.26
CA LEU A 191 -1.01 0.30 21.29
C LEU A 191 -0.54 1.67 21.81
N GLY A 192 -0.96 2.08 23.01
CA GLY A 192 -0.51 3.36 23.59
C GLY A 192 -0.83 4.59 22.73
N LEU A 193 -1.91 4.56 21.92
CA LEU A 193 -2.29 5.62 20.98
C LEU A 193 -2.93 6.87 21.64
N GLY A 194 -2.87 6.96 22.97
CA GLY A 194 -3.44 8.05 23.77
C GLY A 194 -4.74 7.69 24.47
N GLY A 195 -5.55 8.70 24.79
CA GLY A 195 -6.79 8.53 25.55
C GLY A 195 -7.87 7.86 24.71
N LYS A 196 -8.51 6.82 25.25
CA LYS A 196 -9.65 6.16 24.57
C LYS A 196 -10.86 7.10 24.51
N PHE A 197 -11.51 7.14 23.36
CA PHE A 197 -12.81 7.80 23.22
C PHE A 197 -13.78 6.91 22.43
N ALA A 198 -15.07 7.09 22.65
CA ALA A 198 -16.10 6.35 21.94
C ALA A 198 -16.63 7.18 20.75
N LEU A 199 -16.92 6.50 19.64
CA LEU A 199 -17.75 7.07 18.58
C LEU A 199 -19.13 7.44 19.15
N THR A 200 -19.69 8.54 18.69
CA THR A 200 -21.07 8.94 19.02
C THR A 200 -22.08 7.94 18.46
N ALA A 201 -23.31 7.96 18.97
CA ALA A 201 -24.38 7.09 18.47
C ALA A 201 -24.69 7.33 16.97
N ALA A 202 -24.54 8.56 16.48
CA ALA A 202 -24.71 8.88 15.07
C ALA A 202 -23.60 8.27 14.20
N GLU A 203 -22.35 8.42 14.61
CA GLU A 203 -21.19 7.84 13.92
C GLU A 203 -21.26 6.30 13.89
N GLN A 204 -21.67 5.67 14.99
CA GLN A 204 -21.90 4.23 15.03
C GLN A 204 -23.02 3.79 14.09
N ALA A 205 -24.09 4.57 13.98
CA ALA A 205 -25.20 4.27 13.07
C ALA A 205 -24.78 4.37 11.59
N GLU A 206 -23.90 5.32 11.24
CA GLU A 206 -23.34 5.44 9.88
C GLU A 206 -22.51 4.21 9.50
N LEU A 207 -21.62 3.76 10.40
CA LEU A 207 -20.85 2.53 10.18
C LEU A 207 -21.76 1.29 10.11
N ALA A 208 -22.77 1.20 10.97
CA ALA A 208 -23.73 0.10 10.93
C ALA A 208 -24.51 0.05 9.61
N ALA A 209 -24.88 1.20 9.05
CA ALA A 209 -25.56 1.27 7.75
C ALA A 209 -24.64 0.82 6.60
N ALA A 210 -23.35 1.18 6.64
CA ALA A 210 -22.36 0.72 5.67
C ALA A 210 -22.13 -0.81 5.79
N ALA A 211 -22.01 -1.34 7.00
CA ALA A 211 -21.88 -2.77 7.25
C ALA A 211 -23.12 -3.54 6.77
N ALA A 212 -24.33 -3.03 7.05
CA ALA A 212 -25.58 -3.65 6.62
C ALA A 212 -25.68 -3.77 5.10
N PHE A 213 -25.14 -2.81 4.34
CA PHE A 213 -25.03 -2.94 2.89
C PHE A 213 -24.12 -4.11 2.49
N GLY A 214 -22.93 -4.23 3.09
CA GLY A 214 -21.99 -5.30 2.77
C GLY A 214 -22.55 -6.69 3.05
N GLU A 215 -23.28 -6.84 4.17
CA GLU A 215 -23.97 -8.10 4.51
C GLU A 215 -25.15 -8.38 3.57
N ALA A 216 -26.02 -7.40 3.34
CA ALA A 216 -27.22 -7.59 2.52
C ALA A 216 -26.90 -7.84 1.05
N SER A 217 -25.81 -7.24 0.53
CA SER A 217 -25.32 -7.47 -0.83
C SER A 217 -24.47 -8.73 -0.96
N GLY A 218 -24.02 -9.34 0.15
CA GLY A 218 -23.10 -10.48 0.14
C GLY A 218 -21.64 -10.14 -0.15
N VAL A 219 -21.31 -8.86 -0.45
CA VAL A 219 -19.96 -8.39 -0.78
C VAL A 219 -18.96 -8.67 0.34
N THR A 220 -19.34 -8.48 1.62
CA THR A 220 -18.41 -8.66 2.75
C THR A 220 -17.73 -10.03 2.71
N SER A 221 -18.50 -11.09 2.41
CA SER A 221 -18.02 -12.47 2.45
C SER A 221 -17.03 -12.84 1.34
N LEU A 222 -16.90 -11.98 0.33
CA LEU A 222 -16.06 -12.20 -0.84
C LEU A 222 -14.72 -11.46 -0.76
N LEU A 223 -14.59 -10.44 0.09
CA LEU A 223 -13.35 -9.67 0.26
C LEU A 223 -12.48 -10.31 1.34
N LEU A 224 -11.26 -10.72 0.99
CA LEU A 224 -10.42 -11.55 1.86
C LEU A 224 -9.37 -10.78 2.65
N GLY A 225 -8.87 -9.66 2.12
CA GLY A 225 -7.79 -8.88 2.75
C GLY A 225 -6.89 -8.21 1.72
N ILE A 226 -5.82 -7.54 2.17
CA ILE A 226 -4.88 -6.86 1.28
C ILE A 226 -3.99 -7.90 0.60
N ASP A 227 -4.06 -8.00 -0.73
CA ASP A 227 -3.16 -8.82 -1.54
C ASP A 227 -1.80 -8.13 -1.69
N HIS A 228 -1.83 -6.85 -2.09
CA HIS A 228 -0.61 -6.09 -2.32
C HIS A 228 -0.77 -4.58 -2.19
N LEU A 229 0.38 -3.92 -2.10
CA LEU A 229 0.53 -2.47 -1.95
C LEU A 229 1.51 -1.96 -3.02
N ALA A 230 1.01 -1.21 -4.02
CA ALA A 230 1.85 -0.71 -5.10
C ALA A 230 2.18 0.78 -4.97
N SER A 231 3.48 1.06 -4.94
CA SER A 231 4.03 2.40 -4.92
C SER A 231 4.51 2.80 -6.30
N ARG A 232 4.25 4.05 -6.68
CA ARG A 232 4.82 4.67 -7.87
C ARG A 232 5.99 5.57 -7.49
N ILE A 233 7.09 5.38 -8.19
CA ILE A 233 8.38 6.07 -7.98
C ILE A 233 8.96 6.53 -9.32
N LEU A 234 9.94 7.44 -9.29
CA LEU A 234 10.56 7.90 -10.53
C LEU A 234 11.40 6.76 -11.14
N ALA A 235 11.52 6.78 -12.46
CA ALA A 235 12.36 5.84 -13.21
C ALA A 235 13.77 5.57 -12.61
N PRO A 236 14.59 6.60 -12.26
CA PRO A 236 15.93 6.37 -11.72
C PRO A 236 15.94 5.76 -10.32
N ASP A 237 14.88 5.93 -9.54
CA ASP A 237 14.84 5.47 -8.15
C ASP A 237 14.49 3.98 -8.02
N ARG A 238 14.14 3.32 -9.12
CA ARG A 238 13.46 2.03 -9.11
C ARG A 238 14.18 0.97 -8.30
N GLU A 239 15.43 0.71 -8.64
CA GLU A 239 16.20 -0.38 -8.07
C GLU A 239 16.65 -0.03 -6.65
N ASP A 240 17.02 1.22 -6.41
CA ASP A 240 17.41 1.72 -5.09
C ASP A 240 16.25 1.64 -4.08
N ALA A 241 15.02 1.99 -4.47
CA ALA A 241 13.83 1.85 -3.63
C ALA A 241 13.60 0.39 -3.19
N ILE A 242 13.82 -0.56 -4.11
CA ILE A 242 13.65 -1.98 -3.83
C ILE A 242 14.77 -2.47 -2.89
N LEU A 243 16.03 -2.12 -3.16
CA LEU A 243 17.15 -2.52 -2.30
C LEU A 243 17.07 -1.90 -0.90
N GLU A 244 16.64 -0.64 -0.79
CA GLU A 244 16.38 0.02 0.49
C GLU A 244 15.30 -0.72 1.27
N PHE A 245 14.18 -1.06 0.62
CA PHE A 245 13.11 -1.84 1.23
C PHE A 245 13.59 -3.23 1.68
N LEU A 246 14.27 -3.97 0.80
CA LEU A 246 14.77 -5.31 1.10
C LEU A 246 15.82 -5.32 2.21
N THR A 247 16.52 -4.22 2.46
CA THR A 247 17.45 -4.11 3.59
C THR A 247 16.74 -4.22 4.94
N GLN A 248 15.51 -3.72 5.01
CA GLN A 248 14.81 -3.41 6.26
C GLN A 248 13.86 -4.53 6.72
N VAL A 249 13.39 -5.37 5.80
CA VAL A 249 12.32 -6.35 6.07
C VAL A 249 12.63 -7.72 5.46
N PRO A 250 12.03 -8.83 5.96
CA PRO A 250 12.28 -10.20 5.49
C PRO A 250 11.59 -10.54 4.16
N TYR A 251 11.61 -9.60 3.21
CA TYR A 251 11.05 -9.79 1.86
C TYR A 251 12.13 -10.28 0.89
N TYR A 252 11.70 -10.85 -0.24
CA TYR A 252 12.55 -11.12 -1.39
C TYR A 252 11.96 -10.51 -2.65
N PHE A 253 12.84 -10.20 -3.60
CA PHE A 253 12.46 -9.79 -4.94
C PHE A 253 11.92 -11.00 -5.68
N TRP A 254 10.60 -11.05 -5.83
CA TRP A 254 9.91 -12.16 -6.49
C TRP A 254 10.14 -12.13 -7.99
N GLY A 255 10.17 -10.95 -8.60
CA GLY A 255 10.27 -10.81 -10.04
C GLY A 255 9.81 -9.45 -10.55
N ALA A 256 9.97 -9.23 -11.86
CA ALA A 256 9.52 -8.01 -12.50
C ALA A 256 9.10 -8.21 -13.96
N TYR A 257 8.09 -7.46 -14.37
CA TYR A 257 7.57 -7.47 -15.73
C TYR A 257 7.80 -6.13 -16.40
N ASN A 258 8.21 -6.20 -17.67
CA ASN A 258 8.30 -5.05 -18.53
C ASN A 258 6.98 -4.82 -19.28
N ILE A 259 6.44 -3.61 -19.18
CA ILE A 259 5.19 -3.16 -19.81
C ILE A 259 5.56 -2.09 -20.83
N SER A 260 6.13 -2.53 -21.95
CA SER A 260 6.71 -1.67 -22.98
C SER A 260 5.73 -0.64 -23.53
N GLU A 261 4.47 -1.04 -23.73
CA GLU A 261 3.40 -0.23 -24.31
C GLU A 261 3.06 0.99 -23.44
N MET A 262 3.36 0.92 -22.14
CA MET A 262 3.14 1.99 -21.17
C MET A 262 4.44 2.62 -20.68
N ASN A 263 5.58 2.29 -21.30
CA ASN A 263 6.92 2.68 -20.83
C ASN A 263 7.07 2.44 -19.32
N SER A 264 6.64 1.29 -18.82
CA SER A 264 6.55 1.04 -17.38
C SER A 264 7.11 -0.33 -17.06
N SER A 265 7.53 -0.53 -15.81
CA SER A 265 7.77 -1.85 -15.27
C SER A 265 7.26 -1.96 -13.85
N THR A 266 6.84 -3.17 -13.52
CA THR A 266 6.25 -3.52 -12.23
C THR A 266 7.12 -4.56 -11.56
N ASN A 267 7.54 -4.27 -10.33
CA ASN A 267 8.59 -4.97 -9.61
C ASN A 267 8.02 -5.46 -8.28
N VAL A 268 8.02 -6.76 -8.05
CA VAL A 268 7.26 -7.41 -6.97
C VAL A 268 8.20 -7.96 -5.93
N ASN A 269 7.87 -7.72 -4.66
CA ASN A 269 8.55 -8.30 -3.51
C ASN A 269 7.53 -9.04 -2.64
N ARG A 270 7.86 -10.26 -2.23
CA ARG A 270 7.01 -11.11 -1.36
C ARG A 270 7.73 -11.43 -0.06
N ASN A 271 6.97 -11.77 0.97
CA ASN A 271 7.54 -12.26 2.23
C ASN A 271 7.74 -13.78 2.14
N GLY A 272 8.96 -14.25 2.45
CA GLY A 272 9.30 -15.68 2.34
C GLY A 272 8.71 -16.57 3.45
N SER A 273 8.18 -15.95 4.51
CA SER A 273 7.67 -16.64 5.71
C SER A 273 6.16 -16.88 5.66
N VAL A 274 5.46 -16.40 4.62
CA VAL A 274 4.03 -16.61 4.42
C VAL A 274 3.76 -17.31 3.09
N THR A 275 2.73 -18.15 3.06
CA THR A 275 2.23 -18.78 1.83
C THR A 275 1.03 -18.04 1.25
N ASP A 276 0.50 -17.08 2.00
CA ASP A 276 -0.61 -16.24 1.64
C ASP A 276 -0.18 -14.78 1.83
N ASP A 277 -0.16 -14.02 0.73
CA ASP A 277 0.26 -12.62 0.73
C ASP A 277 -0.62 -11.79 1.69
N LYS A 278 -1.86 -12.17 2.00
CA LYS A 278 -2.72 -11.44 2.95
C LYS A 278 -2.18 -11.38 4.38
N HIS A 279 -1.33 -12.33 4.79
CA HIS A 279 -0.67 -12.30 6.11
C HIS A 279 0.53 -11.36 6.15
N SER A 280 1.11 -11.01 5.00
CA SER A 280 2.16 -10.01 4.86
C SER A 280 2.17 -9.50 3.41
N PRO A 281 1.33 -8.50 3.09
CA PRO A 281 1.03 -8.09 1.72
C PRO A 281 2.26 -7.89 0.84
N ALA A 282 2.16 -8.27 -0.43
CA ALA A 282 3.24 -8.08 -1.38
C ALA A 282 3.50 -6.59 -1.60
N LYS A 283 4.77 -6.23 -1.81
CA LYS A 283 5.22 -4.86 -2.03
C LYS A 283 5.65 -4.66 -3.47
N VAL A 284 4.94 -3.76 -4.15
CA VAL A 284 5.10 -3.54 -5.58
C VAL A 284 5.66 -2.15 -5.82
N PHE A 285 6.68 -2.06 -6.68
CA PHE A 285 7.27 -0.81 -7.11
C PHE A 285 7.09 -0.67 -8.62
N THR A 286 6.37 0.36 -9.03
CA THR A 286 6.10 0.65 -10.43
C THR A 286 6.80 1.96 -10.80
N ALA A 287 7.56 1.93 -11.90
CA ALA A 287 8.28 3.09 -12.39
C ALA A 287 8.38 3.06 -13.91
N ASN A 288 8.45 4.23 -14.53
CA ASN A 288 8.65 4.33 -15.97
C ASN A 288 10.00 3.72 -16.39
N ASN A 289 10.10 3.01 -17.52
CA ASN A 289 11.37 2.44 -17.98
C ASN A 289 12.35 3.54 -18.38
N THR A 290 11.86 4.54 -19.10
CA THR A 290 12.61 5.72 -19.53
C THR A 290 12.14 6.94 -18.73
N PRO A 291 13.04 7.69 -18.05
CA PRO A 291 12.68 8.89 -17.30
C PRO A 291 12.14 10.00 -18.21
N SER A 292 11.35 10.93 -17.67
CA SER A 292 10.60 11.90 -18.48
C SER A 292 11.44 12.74 -19.45
N PHE A 293 12.65 13.14 -19.05
CA PHE A 293 13.51 14.00 -19.86
C PHE A 293 14.23 13.25 -20.98
N VAL A 294 14.40 11.93 -20.85
CA VAL A 294 14.90 11.09 -21.95
C VAL A 294 13.72 10.71 -22.85
N ASN A 295 12.55 10.46 -22.24
CA ASN A 295 11.34 10.15 -22.97
C ASN A 295 10.87 11.28 -23.90
N SER A 296 11.39 12.51 -23.78
CA SER A 296 11.11 13.59 -24.74
C SER A 296 11.67 13.33 -26.16
N PHE A 297 12.60 12.38 -26.30
CA PHE A 297 13.10 11.96 -27.62
C PHE A 297 12.20 10.90 -28.28
N GLU A 298 11.53 10.08 -27.48
CA GLU A 298 10.77 8.90 -27.94
C GLU A 298 9.25 9.13 -27.90
N ASN A 299 8.78 10.04 -27.04
CA ASN A 299 7.37 10.38 -26.81
C ASN A 299 6.50 9.15 -26.48
N LEU A 300 7.02 8.21 -25.69
CA LEU A 300 6.25 7.07 -25.20
C LEU A 300 5.24 7.53 -24.13
N PRO A 301 4.16 6.76 -23.88
CA PRO A 301 3.29 7.00 -22.73
C PRO A 301 4.11 7.08 -21.43
N MET A 302 3.69 7.89 -20.47
CA MET A 302 4.39 8.00 -19.18
C MET A 302 3.46 8.18 -17.98
N PRO A 303 2.41 7.34 -17.85
CA PRO A 303 1.41 7.51 -16.80
C PRO A 303 2.00 7.40 -15.39
N THR A 304 2.94 6.47 -15.18
CA THR A 304 3.59 6.28 -13.87
C THR A 304 4.42 7.50 -13.48
N GLU A 305 5.29 7.98 -14.38
CA GLU A 305 6.13 9.16 -14.13
C GLU A 305 5.28 10.43 -13.97
N THR A 306 4.23 10.60 -14.78
CA THR A 306 3.28 11.72 -14.67
C THR A 306 2.59 11.72 -13.31
N PHE A 307 2.14 10.56 -12.81
CA PHE A 307 1.60 10.46 -11.45
C PHE A 307 2.61 10.93 -10.41
N VAL A 308 3.86 10.47 -10.48
CA VAL A 308 4.89 10.87 -9.51
C VAL A 308 5.21 12.35 -9.62
N ARG A 309 5.11 12.97 -10.79
CA ARG A 309 5.24 14.43 -10.95
C ARG A 309 4.03 15.21 -10.40
N ASN A 310 2.85 14.60 -10.40
CA ASN A 310 1.61 15.26 -9.99
C ASN A 310 1.28 15.07 -8.51
N PHE A 311 1.65 13.92 -7.95
CA PHE A 311 1.41 13.54 -6.56
C PHE A 311 2.70 13.35 -5.77
N GLY A 312 3.87 13.24 -6.39
CA GLY A 312 5.08 12.82 -5.69
C GLY A 312 5.15 11.29 -5.54
N ARG A 313 6.34 10.80 -5.16
CA ARG A 313 6.59 9.39 -4.88
C ARG A 313 5.67 8.96 -3.73
N ARG A 314 4.89 7.88 -3.88
CA ARG A 314 3.95 7.38 -2.85
C ARG A 314 3.33 6.03 -3.22
N LEU A 315 2.62 5.43 -2.25
CA LEU A 315 1.63 4.40 -2.54
C LEU A 315 0.54 4.95 -3.47
N HIS A 316 0.23 4.20 -4.52
CA HIS A 316 -0.78 4.53 -5.53
C HIS A 316 -2.07 3.73 -5.32
N HIS A 317 -1.96 2.41 -5.05
CA HIS A 317 -3.13 1.59 -4.77
C HIS A 317 -2.89 0.53 -3.70
N VAL A 318 -4.00 0.11 -3.11
CA VAL A 318 -4.13 -1.06 -2.24
C VAL A 318 -4.98 -2.07 -2.98
N ALA A 319 -4.48 -3.29 -3.16
CA ALA A 319 -5.25 -4.36 -3.78
C ALA A 319 -5.88 -5.26 -2.72
N LEU A 320 -7.16 -5.57 -2.90
CA LEU A 320 -7.91 -6.51 -2.10
C LEU A 320 -8.16 -7.78 -2.90
N GLU A 321 -7.85 -8.92 -2.30
CA GLU A 321 -8.18 -10.20 -2.90
C GLU A 321 -9.69 -10.47 -2.77
N VAL A 322 -10.30 -10.80 -3.90
CA VAL A 322 -11.65 -11.34 -3.99
C VAL A 322 -11.55 -12.85 -4.06
N LYS A 323 -12.39 -13.53 -3.29
CA LYS A 323 -12.45 -14.99 -3.22
C LYS A 323 -12.64 -15.60 -4.62
N ASP A 324 -11.75 -16.52 -5.00
CA ASP A 324 -11.88 -17.29 -6.24
C ASP A 324 -13.19 -18.08 -6.27
N GLY A 325 -13.90 -17.98 -7.39
CA GLY A 325 -15.03 -18.84 -7.70
C GLY A 325 -16.16 -18.12 -8.45
N ASP A 326 -17.15 -18.92 -8.83
CA ASP A 326 -18.35 -18.41 -9.47
C ASP A 326 -19.39 -18.04 -8.41
N HIS A 327 -19.95 -16.83 -8.54
CA HIS A 327 -21.06 -16.38 -7.74
C HIS A 327 -22.34 -17.13 -8.12
N ALA A 328 -23.32 -17.21 -7.22
CA ALA A 328 -24.59 -17.90 -7.47
C ALA A 328 -25.39 -17.31 -8.66
N SER A 329 -25.09 -16.07 -9.07
CA SER A 329 -25.64 -15.42 -10.27
C SER A 329 -25.01 -15.90 -11.59
N GLY A 330 -23.95 -16.70 -11.54
CA GLY A 330 -23.26 -17.26 -12.71
C GLY A 330 -22.12 -16.41 -13.29
N GLU A 331 -21.74 -15.33 -12.60
CA GLU A 331 -20.56 -14.50 -12.93
C GLU A 331 -19.41 -14.77 -11.94
N LYS A 332 -18.20 -14.25 -12.18
CA LYS A 332 -17.09 -14.35 -11.21
C LYS A 332 -17.35 -13.44 -10.02
N ASN A 333 -16.84 -13.82 -8.86
CA ASN A 333 -17.05 -13.06 -7.62
C ASN A 333 -16.59 -11.59 -7.74
N VAL A 334 -15.51 -11.31 -8.46
CA VAL A 334 -15.05 -9.93 -8.70
C VAL A 334 -16.03 -9.13 -9.55
N ASP A 335 -16.69 -9.74 -10.54
CA ASP A 335 -17.70 -9.04 -11.35
C ASP A 335 -18.90 -8.66 -10.49
N PHE A 336 -19.37 -9.61 -9.68
CA PHE A 336 -20.47 -9.42 -8.74
C PHE A 336 -20.17 -8.31 -7.72
N VAL A 337 -18.99 -8.36 -7.08
CA VAL A 337 -18.55 -7.34 -6.12
C VAL A 337 -18.55 -5.96 -6.76
N VAL A 338 -17.98 -5.83 -7.97
CA VAL A 338 -17.90 -4.55 -8.68
C VAL A 338 -19.27 -4.04 -9.07
N ALA A 339 -20.19 -4.91 -9.50
CA ALA A 339 -21.56 -4.54 -9.81
C ALA A 339 -22.29 -3.99 -8.57
N ALA A 340 -22.24 -4.71 -7.45
CA ALA A 340 -22.86 -4.29 -6.18
C ALA A 340 -22.29 -2.95 -5.68
N LEU A 341 -20.97 -2.76 -5.77
CA LEU A 341 -20.33 -1.50 -5.38
C LEU A 341 -20.72 -0.33 -6.31
N ARG A 342 -20.86 -0.57 -7.62
CA ARG A 342 -21.36 0.44 -8.56
C ARG A 342 -22.80 0.85 -8.26
N GLU A 343 -23.67 -0.09 -7.92
CA GLU A 343 -25.04 0.21 -7.48
C GLU A 343 -25.06 1.08 -6.21
N LYS A 344 -24.06 0.90 -5.34
CA LYS A 344 -23.85 1.74 -4.15
C LYS A 344 -23.21 3.11 -4.45
N GLY A 345 -22.84 3.37 -5.71
CA GLY A 345 -22.28 4.64 -6.17
C GLY A 345 -20.74 4.71 -6.15
N ILE A 346 -20.05 3.58 -5.96
CA ILE A 346 -18.59 3.53 -6.07
C ILE A 346 -18.18 3.58 -7.53
N ALA A 347 -17.32 4.53 -7.87
CA ALA A 347 -16.82 4.73 -9.23
C ALA A 347 -15.56 3.88 -9.49
N PHE A 348 -15.44 3.38 -10.71
CA PHE A 348 -14.29 2.60 -11.19
C PHE A 348 -13.68 3.25 -12.43
N LEU A 349 -12.38 3.03 -12.66
CA LEU A 349 -11.65 3.63 -13.77
C LEU A 349 -11.94 2.97 -15.12
N ALA A 350 -12.32 1.70 -15.11
CA ALA A 350 -12.52 0.91 -16.32
C ALA A 350 -13.59 -0.19 -16.13
N HIS A 351 -13.65 -1.12 -17.08
CA HIS A 351 -14.28 -2.42 -16.91
C HIS A 351 -13.31 -3.39 -16.22
N VAL A 352 -13.83 -4.50 -15.70
CA VAL A 352 -12.99 -5.57 -15.16
C VAL A 352 -12.17 -6.17 -16.30
N VAL A 353 -10.85 -6.24 -16.13
CA VAL A 353 -9.91 -6.78 -17.13
C VAL A 353 -9.43 -8.16 -16.73
N GLY A 354 -8.94 -8.92 -17.71
CA GLY A 354 -8.52 -10.30 -17.53
C GLY A 354 -9.65 -11.31 -17.70
N GLU A 355 -9.31 -12.59 -17.57
CA GLU A 355 -10.24 -13.69 -17.76
C GLU A 355 -10.00 -14.75 -16.68
N CYS A 356 -11.07 -15.44 -16.28
CA CYS A 356 -10.99 -16.59 -15.40
C CYS A 356 -11.82 -17.70 -16.04
N ARG A 357 -11.20 -18.42 -16.97
CA ARG A 357 -11.78 -19.59 -17.68
C ARG A 357 -11.42 -20.86 -16.93
N ASP A 358 -10.96 -21.92 -17.58
CA ASP A 358 -10.62 -23.19 -16.93
C ASP A 358 -9.13 -23.30 -16.51
N GLU A 359 -8.33 -22.27 -16.75
CA GLU A 359 -6.87 -22.28 -16.53
C GLU A 359 -6.44 -21.15 -15.57
N PRO A 360 -5.29 -21.30 -14.87
CA PRO A 360 -4.78 -20.29 -13.94
C PRO A 360 -4.63 -18.92 -14.60
N ASN A 361 -5.35 -17.93 -14.10
CA ASN A 361 -5.36 -16.56 -14.61
C ASN A 361 -5.88 -15.60 -13.52
N LEU A 362 -6.17 -14.35 -13.88
CA LEU A 362 -6.64 -13.35 -12.92
C LEU A 362 -7.56 -12.32 -13.56
N LYS A 363 -8.51 -11.84 -12.76
CA LYS A 363 -9.40 -10.72 -13.09
C LYS A 363 -9.21 -9.57 -12.12
N GLN A 364 -9.14 -8.36 -12.66
CA GLN A 364 -8.76 -7.17 -11.90
C GLN A 364 -9.51 -5.92 -12.32
N ILE A 365 -9.64 -4.96 -11.41
CA ILE A 365 -10.15 -3.62 -11.70
C ILE A 365 -9.67 -2.61 -10.66
N PHE A 366 -9.50 -1.35 -11.09
CA PHE A 366 -9.26 -0.22 -10.20
C PHE A 366 -10.54 0.59 -9.95
N SER A 367 -10.79 0.92 -8.68
CA SER A 367 -11.68 2.03 -8.33
C SER A 367 -11.11 3.36 -8.83
N LYS A 368 -11.94 4.41 -8.86
CA LYS A 368 -11.39 5.77 -8.86
C LYS A 368 -10.65 6.05 -7.55
N HIS A 369 -9.82 7.10 -7.55
CA HIS A 369 -9.21 7.61 -6.33
C HIS A 369 -10.27 7.89 -5.26
N SER A 370 -10.04 7.38 -4.06
CA SER A 370 -10.75 7.79 -2.87
C SER A 370 -10.58 9.30 -2.67
N LYS A 371 -11.68 10.00 -2.39
CA LYS A 371 -11.62 11.43 -2.03
C LYS A 371 -10.96 11.66 -0.68
N ASN A 372 -10.93 10.64 0.17
CA ASN A 372 -10.44 10.74 1.54
C ASN A 372 -8.97 10.35 1.67
N THR A 373 -8.55 9.30 0.96
CA THR A 373 -7.19 8.72 1.07
C THR A 373 -6.32 9.00 -0.16
N ILE A 374 -6.89 9.44 -1.28
CA ILE A 374 -6.21 9.57 -2.59
C ILE A 374 -5.71 8.21 -3.11
N LEU A 375 -6.09 7.09 -2.49
CA LEU A 375 -5.70 5.76 -2.95
C LEU A 375 -6.74 5.19 -3.90
N ILE A 376 -6.27 4.40 -4.85
CA ILE A 376 -7.11 3.47 -5.59
C ILE A 376 -7.25 2.18 -4.78
N THR A 377 -8.46 1.62 -4.76
CA THR A 377 -8.68 0.23 -4.34
C THR A 377 -8.72 -0.64 -5.59
N GLU A 378 -7.81 -1.59 -5.67
CA GLU A 378 -7.86 -2.66 -6.67
C GLU A 378 -8.62 -3.85 -6.10
N TYR A 379 -9.45 -4.49 -6.93
CA TYR A 379 -10.01 -5.81 -6.62
C TYR A 379 -9.36 -6.84 -7.54
N VAL A 380 -8.81 -7.90 -6.97
CA VAL A 380 -8.13 -8.98 -7.71
C VAL A 380 -8.73 -10.33 -7.34
N GLU A 381 -9.20 -11.07 -8.33
CA GLU A 381 -9.55 -12.49 -8.19
C GLU A 381 -8.47 -13.33 -8.88
N ARG A 382 -7.76 -14.16 -8.10
CA ARG A 382 -6.73 -15.08 -8.58
C ARG A 382 -7.36 -16.44 -8.83
N CYS A 383 -7.58 -16.78 -10.10
CA CYS A 383 -8.41 -17.91 -10.46
C CYS A 383 -7.59 -19.18 -10.69
N HIS A 384 -8.16 -20.33 -10.29
CA HIS A 384 -7.61 -21.66 -10.56
C HIS A 384 -6.16 -21.84 -10.07
N GLY A 385 -5.82 -21.25 -8.92
CA GLY A 385 -4.50 -21.40 -8.30
C GLY A 385 -3.38 -20.62 -9.01
N PHE A 386 -3.70 -19.48 -9.62
CA PHE A 386 -2.71 -18.62 -10.26
C PHE A 386 -1.60 -18.15 -9.30
N ASP A 387 -0.40 -18.74 -9.44
CA ASP A 387 0.82 -18.43 -8.67
C ASP A 387 1.61 -17.23 -9.23
N GLY A 388 1.15 -16.65 -10.35
CA GLY A 388 1.72 -15.41 -10.87
C GLY A 388 1.32 -14.20 -10.02
N PHE A 389 1.75 -13.02 -10.45
CA PHE A 389 1.38 -11.77 -9.77
C PHE A 389 0.46 -10.91 -10.62
N PHE A 390 0.77 -10.72 -11.90
CA PHE A 390 -0.07 -10.06 -12.90
C PHE A 390 0.07 -10.72 -14.28
N THR A 391 -0.83 -10.38 -15.21
CA THR A 391 -0.64 -10.55 -16.67
C THR A 391 -0.26 -9.21 -17.28
N ARG A 392 0.56 -9.22 -18.35
CA ARG A 392 1.03 -7.97 -18.99
C ARG A 392 -0.13 -7.12 -19.51
N ASP A 393 -1.10 -7.78 -20.14
CA ASP A 393 -2.26 -7.13 -20.73
C ASP A 393 -3.11 -6.43 -19.65
N ASN A 394 -3.33 -7.07 -18.50
CA ASN A 394 -4.06 -6.46 -17.39
C ASN A 394 -3.32 -5.22 -16.86
N VAL A 395 -2.00 -5.32 -16.63
CA VAL A 395 -1.20 -4.19 -16.14
C VAL A 395 -1.19 -3.04 -17.14
N ALA A 396 -1.05 -3.32 -18.44
CA ALA A 396 -1.09 -2.30 -19.48
C ALA A 396 -2.44 -1.55 -19.49
N ALA A 397 -3.56 -2.28 -19.46
CA ALA A 397 -4.90 -1.70 -19.47
C ALA A 397 -5.18 -0.86 -18.21
N LEU A 398 -4.84 -1.38 -17.02
CA LEU A 398 -5.03 -0.67 -15.75
C LEU A 398 -4.15 0.58 -15.64
N THR A 399 -2.90 0.48 -16.10
CA THR A 399 -1.95 1.61 -16.13
C THR A 399 -2.44 2.72 -17.06
N GLN A 400 -2.99 2.36 -18.22
CA GLN A 400 -3.59 3.31 -19.15
C GLN A 400 -4.80 4.03 -18.52
N ALA A 401 -5.71 3.28 -17.90
CA ALA A 401 -6.92 3.83 -17.30
C ALA A 401 -6.61 4.78 -16.14
N ALA A 402 -5.69 4.42 -15.25
CA ALA A 402 -5.21 5.31 -14.18
C ALA A 402 -4.55 6.57 -14.76
N GLY A 403 -3.66 6.41 -15.74
CA GLY A 403 -2.96 7.52 -16.37
C GLY A 403 -3.86 8.56 -17.05
N GLN A 404 -5.07 8.19 -17.47
CA GLN A 404 -6.07 9.12 -18.02
C GLN A 404 -6.79 9.93 -16.93
N ASP A 405 -7.09 9.33 -15.78
CA ASP A 405 -7.77 9.99 -14.66
C ASP A 405 -6.82 10.90 -13.85
N GLU A 406 -5.52 10.59 -13.87
CA GLU A 406 -4.47 11.27 -13.10
C GLU A 406 -3.82 12.45 -13.83
N GLN A 407 -4.33 12.81 -15.02
CA GLN A 407 -3.77 13.90 -15.79
C GLN A 407 -4.02 15.25 -15.12
N TYR A 408 -2.94 15.95 -14.82
CA TYR A 408 -3.00 17.35 -14.49
C TYR A 408 -2.96 18.17 -15.78
N GLN A 409 -4.07 18.82 -16.13
CA GLN A 409 -4.05 19.83 -17.19
C GLN A 409 -3.33 21.06 -16.67
N HIS A 410 -2.06 21.23 -17.05
CA HIS A 410 -1.43 22.53 -16.94
C HIS A 410 -2.25 23.51 -17.76
N GLY A 411 -2.81 24.55 -17.12
CA GLY A 411 -3.20 25.76 -17.85
C GLY A 411 -2.00 26.16 -18.70
N GLN A 412 -2.20 26.39 -19.99
CA GLN A 412 -1.09 26.62 -20.92
C GLN A 412 -0.19 27.73 -20.34
N VAL A 413 1.04 27.36 -19.96
CA VAL A 413 2.03 28.31 -19.40
C VAL A 413 2.96 28.82 -20.51
N PHE A 414 2.82 28.28 -21.73
CA PHE A 414 3.57 28.71 -22.90
C PHE A 414 2.72 28.56 -24.18
N ASP A 415 1.73 29.42 -24.33
CA ASP A 415 1.17 29.86 -25.60
C ASP A 415 1.47 31.35 -25.82
#